data_AF-A0A9P1HNA6-F1
#
_entry.id   AF-A0A9P1HNA6-F1
#
_cell.length_a   1.000
_cell.length_b   1.000
_cell.length_c   1.000
_cell.angle_alpha   90.00
_cell.angle_beta   90.00
_cell.angle_gamma   90.00
#
_symmetry.space_group_name_H-M   'P 1'
#
loop_
_entity.id
_entity.type
_entity.pdbx_description
1 polymer ?
#
loop_
_entity_poly.entity_id
_entity_poly.type
_entity_poly.pdbx_seq_one_letter_code
_entity_poly.pdbx_strand_id
1 'polypeptide(L)'
;MWIVCASEELRTDISRIITETEKNSDDFKVFNIFSILPTQGNVVLGIDDLTDLNLRLAIRHFIVNAHRNARLAVVKREWTDQQSERLDEIVRAEYQRADQLTQSAFEKLNNVPAGQWRDARSVLLNQWKTFPIFNYSTFVFTTELRKQLDEYFANSHFFQIQEEDNYQISTKPPVLHWTPTPLDGDLQLIFRLTFPIAGPNDFIFRALCRKLRERSEHPYEWTHGIFLNNDPVRIHVERMSECVIEIASRICVDELEDNQSEKPMLLVWPYQAAVLRDVLQIIEEHQYLAYNLEIVPFNVFFEPLLESRVFDLTLFMATALKHKKVGCRVNDVTHEIKMDLLFPKGPFQSFEDLLSLESAVEHVSQPEPIPDKIIYEAPPIEPSMGLQVHHNRGRRVSFGTIKMMSEAAIPVETEVDQYVDNLLKKSIDMKSLYVD
;
A
#
# COMPACT_ATOMS: atom_id res chain seq x y z
N MET A 1 0.87 -22.78 -13.73
CA MET A 1 1.97 -22.96 -12.74
C MET A 1 2.97 -21.83 -12.93
N TRP A 2 3.58 -21.31 -11.86
CA TRP A 2 4.48 -20.16 -11.97
C TRP A 2 5.94 -20.60 -11.89
N ILE A 3 6.76 -20.14 -12.83
CA ILE A 3 8.19 -20.42 -12.86
C ILE A 3 8.92 -19.13 -12.55
N VAL A 4 9.67 -19.13 -11.46
CA VAL A 4 10.58 -18.05 -11.12
C VAL A 4 11.99 -18.60 -11.25
N CYS A 5 12.84 -17.97 -12.04
CA CYS A 5 14.23 -18.36 -12.15
C CYS A 5 15.09 -17.16 -12.57
N ALA A 6 16.00 -16.73 -11.70
CA ALA A 6 16.90 -15.62 -11.97
C ALA A 6 17.96 -15.98 -13.04
N SER A 7 18.35 -17.25 -13.09
CA SER A 7 19.33 -17.77 -14.03
C SER A 7 18.73 -17.91 -15.41
N GLU A 8 19.24 -17.14 -16.38
CA GLU A 8 18.73 -17.16 -17.75
C GLU A 8 18.86 -18.53 -18.43
N GLU A 9 19.96 -19.24 -18.17
CA GLU A 9 20.22 -20.56 -18.73
C GLU A 9 19.25 -21.59 -18.13
N LEU A 10 19.17 -21.69 -16.80
CA LEU A 10 18.26 -22.60 -16.10
C LEU A 10 16.78 -22.28 -16.40
N ARG A 11 16.43 -21.00 -16.53
CA ARG A 11 15.09 -20.55 -16.95
C ARG A 11 14.75 -21.07 -18.34
N THR A 12 15.64 -20.88 -19.31
CA THR A 12 15.44 -21.36 -20.70
C THR A 12 15.28 -22.88 -20.73
N ASP A 13 16.08 -23.58 -19.93
CA ASP A 13 16.05 -25.02 -19.78
C ASP A 13 14.74 -25.53 -19.13
N ILE A 14 14.31 -24.93 -18.02
CA ILE A 14 13.03 -25.23 -17.34
C ILE A 14 11.86 -24.92 -18.27
N SER A 15 11.85 -23.75 -18.90
CA SER A 15 10.81 -23.37 -19.87
C SER A 15 10.76 -24.36 -21.02
N ARG A 16 11.90 -24.76 -21.60
CA ARG A 16 11.94 -25.73 -22.69
C ARG A 16 11.32 -27.07 -22.29
N ILE A 17 11.73 -27.66 -21.17
CA ILE A 17 11.18 -28.95 -20.69
C ILE A 17 9.67 -28.85 -20.43
N ILE A 18 9.19 -27.71 -19.93
CA ILE A 18 7.78 -27.53 -19.60
C ILE A 18 6.93 -27.23 -20.85
N THR A 19 7.50 -26.56 -21.86
CA THR A 19 6.78 -26.12 -23.08
C THR A 19 6.85 -27.17 -24.20
N GLU A 20 7.92 -27.96 -24.32
CA GLU A 20 8.04 -29.03 -25.32
C GLU A 20 6.95 -30.11 -25.16
N THR A 21 6.31 -30.19 -23.99
CA THR A 21 5.22 -31.13 -23.69
C THR A 21 3.82 -30.64 -24.05
N GLU A 22 3.60 -29.36 -24.43
CA GLU A 22 2.26 -28.83 -24.75
C GLU A 22 2.21 -28.01 -26.05
N LYS A 23 1.11 -28.14 -26.79
CA LYS A 23 0.78 -27.33 -27.99
C LYS A 23 0.14 -25.98 -27.66
N ASN A 24 -0.16 -25.69 -26.39
CA ASN A 24 -0.80 -24.45 -25.94
C ASN A 24 0.08 -23.77 -24.87
N SER A 25 0.70 -22.66 -25.23
CA SER A 25 1.72 -21.94 -24.44
C SER A 25 1.19 -21.05 -23.31
N ASP A 26 -0.13 -21.01 -23.08
CA ASP A 26 -0.76 -19.93 -22.33
C ASP A 26 -0.91 -20.20 -20.81
N ASP A 27 -0.57 -21.40 -20.33
CA ASP A 27 -0.80 -21.82 -18.93
C ASP A 27 0.39 -21.57 -17.96
N PHE A 28 1.50 -21.00 -18.47
CA PHE A 28 2.70 -20.72 -17.68
C PHE A 28 3.19 -19.28 -17.86
N LYS A 29 3.47 -18.62 -16.75
CA LYS A 29 4.10 -17.30 -16.72
C LYS A 29 5.48 -17.45 -16.03
N VAL A 30 6.52 -16.97 -16.72
CA VAL A 30 7.93 -17.11 -16.31
C VAL A 30 8.48 -15.75 -15.90
N PHE A 31 9.16 -15.67 -14.75
CA PHE A 31 9.76 -14.43 -14.24
C PHE A 31 11.22 -14.60 -13.84
N ASN A 32 11.99 -13.53 -14.02
CA ASN A 32 13.41 -13.47 -13.64
C ASN A 32 13.57 -13.15 -12.15
N ILE A 33 12.80 -12.16 -11.70
CA ILE A 33 12.77 -11.69 -10.34
C ILE A 33 11.31 -11.39 -10.06
N PHE A 34 10.84 -11.70 -8.85
CA PHE A 34 9.60 -11.14 -8.35
C PHE A 34 9.87 -10.39 -7.06
N SER A 35 9.39 -9.16 -7.01
CA SER A 35 9.19 -8.42 -5.78
C SER A 35 7.88 -8.86 -5.11
N ILE A 36 6.88 -9.18 -5.92
CA ILE A 36 5.54 -9.57 -5.48
C ILE A 36 5.12 -10.77 -6.32
N LEU A 37 4.66 -11.86 -5.67
CA LEU A 37 4.11 -12.97 -6.44
C LEU A 37 2.83 -12.50 -7.15
N PRO A 38 2.69 -12.75 -8.45
CA PRO A 38 1.56 -12.24 -9.22
C PRO A 38 0.24 -12.89 -8.79
N THR A 39 0.25 -14.10 -8.20
CA THR A 39 -0.98 -14.79 -7.78
C THR A 39 -0.83 -15.66 -6.54
N GLN A 40 -1.97 -16.23 -6.13
CA GLN A 40 -2.05 -17.38 -5.23
C GLN A 40 -1.76 -18.67 -6.01
N GLY A 41 -1.09 -19.64 -5.39
CA GLY A 41 -0.90 -20.99 -5.95
C GLY A 41 0.50 -21.56 -5.81
N ASN A 42 0.74 -22.69 -6.48
CA ASN A 42 2.03 -23.36 -6.46
C ASN A 42 3.08 -22.59 -7.25
N VAL A 43 4.31 -22.63 -6.76
CA VAL A 43 5.46 -21.95 -7.36
C VAL A 43 6.55 -22.98 -7.62
N VAL A 44 7.11 -22.94 -8.82
CA VAL A 44 8.35 -23.60 -9.20
C VAL A 44 9.44 -22.53 -9.20
N LEU A 45 10.42 -22.69 -8.32
CA LEU A 45 11.53 -21.76 -8.18
C LEU A 45 12.81 -22.47 -8.64
N GLY A 46 13.32 -22.08 -9.80
CA GLY A 46 14.63 -22.49 -10.30
C GLY A 46 15.73 -21.64 -9.66
N ILE A 47 16.65 -22.27 -8.93
CA ILE A 47 17.79 -21.60 -8.30
C ILE A 47 19.12 -22.22 -8.74
N ASP A 48 20.13 -21.38 -8.93
CA ASP A 48 21.51 -21.86 -9.09
C ASP A 48 22.19 -22.03 -7.73
N ASP A 49 21.86 -21.20 -6.74
CA ASP A 49 22.44 -21.22 -5.40
C ASP A 49 21.41 -20.87 -4.31
N LEU A 50 21.65 -21.35 -3.08
CA LEU A 50 20.76 -21.11 -1.93
C LEU A 50 20.81 -19.67 -1.40
N THR A 51 21.72 -18.83 -1.91
CA THR A 51 21.75 -17.38 -1.64
C THR A 51 20.78 -16.59 -2.52
N ASP A 52 20.07 -17.23 -3.46
CA ASP A 52 19.08 -16.57 -4.32
C ASP A 52 18.03 -15.81 -3.49
N LEU A 53 17.87 -14.52 -3.78
CA LEU A 53 16.92 -13.65 -3.10
C LEU A 53 15.47 -14.13 -3.28
N ASN A 54 15.14 -14.64 -4.47
CA ASN A 54 13.80 -15.16 -4.79
C ASN A 54 13.44 -16.35 -3.90
N LEU A 55 14.42 -17.14 -3.42
CA LEU A 55 14.17 -18.23 -2.48
C LEU A 55 13.63 -17.70 -1.16
N ARG A 56 14.27 -16.66 -0.60
CA ARG A 56 13.81 -16.06 0.66
C ARG A 56 12.45 -15.40 0.51
N LEU A 57 12.22 -14.69 -0.60
CA LEU A 57 10.92 -14.05 -0.88
C LEU A 57 9.81 -15.09 -1.04
N ALA A 58 10.08 -16.20 -1.74
CA ALA A 58 9.15 -17.30 -1.89
C ALA A 58 8.82 -17.91 -0.52
N ILE A 59 9.84 -18.28 0.27
CA ILE A 59 9.64 -18.86 1.60
C ILE A 59 8.76 -17.95 2.47
N ARG A 60 9.05 -16.64 2.53
CA ARG A 60 8.25 -15.68 3.31
C ARG A 60 6.80 -15.61 2.83
N HIS A 61 6.59 -15.59 1.52
CA HIS A 61 5.24 -15.62 0.95
C HIS A 61 4.47 -16.88 1.34
N PHE A 62 5.12 -18.05 1.28
CA PHE A 62 4.48 -19.32 1.65
C PHE A 62 4.22 -19.42 3.16
N ILE A 63 5.07 -18.83 4.02
CA ILE A 63 4.80 -18.73 5.46
C ILE A 63 3.48 -17.99 5.72
N VAL A 64 3.30 -16.79 5.15
CA VAL A 64 2.07 -15.99 5.37
C VAL A 64 0.85 -16.52 4.60
N ASN A 65 1.04 -17.49 3.70
CA ASN A 65 -0.04 -18.16 2.95
C ASN A 65 -0.15 -19.65 3.26
N ALA A 66 0.45 -20.16 4.35
CA ALA A 66 0.56 -21.59 4.60
C ALA A 66 -0.80 -22.32 4.70
N HIS A 67 -1.85 -21.62 5.11
CA HIS A 67 -3.24 -22.12 5.15
C HIS A 67 -3.84 -22.47 3.78
N ARG A 68 -3.24 -21.99 2.69
CA ARG A 68 -3.76 -22.18 1.32
C ARG A 68 -3.37 -23.52 0.70
N ASN A 69 -2.64 -24.37 1.42
CA ASN A 69 -2.13 -25.67 0.92
C ASN A 69 -1.33 -25.59 -0.39
N ALA A 70 -0.83 -24.40 -0.73
CA ALA A 70 0.06 -24.20 -1.86
C ALA A 70 1.40 -24.90 -1.58
N ARG A 71 2.07 -25.33 -2.65
CA ARG A 71 3.35 -26.04 -2.58
C ARG A 71 4.46 -25.28 -3.30
N LEU A 72 5.65 -25.27 -2.70
CA LEU A 72 6.86 -24.70 -3.29
C LEU A 72 7.78 -25.81 -3.81
N ALA A 73 7.99 -25.86 -5.12
CA ALA A 73 9.00 -26.73 -5.72
C ALA A 73 10.28 -25.93 -5.95
N VAL A 74 11.40 -26.37 -5.37
CA VAL A 74 12.71 -25.74 -5.55
C VAL A 74 13.54 -26.59 -6.51
N VAL A 75 13.77 -26.08 -7.71
CA VAL A 75 14.46 -26.79 -8.80
C VAL A 75 15.90 -26.30 -8.89
N LYS A 76 16.84 -27.24 -9.01
CA LYS A 76 18.26 -26.95 -9.24
C LYS A 76 18.86 -27.99 -10.17
N ARG A 77 19.97 -27.65 -10.85
CA ARG A 77 20.68 -28.58 -11.74
C ARG A 77 21.14 -29.84 -11.01
N GLU A 78 21.67 -29.66 -9.81
CA GLU A 78 22.14 -30.74 -8.95
C GLU A 78 21.89 -30.37 -7.49
N TRP A 79 21.50 -31.37 -6.69
CA TRP A 79 21.38 -31.25 -5.24
C TRP A 79 22.40 -32.17 -4.57
N THR A 80 23.04 -31.65 -3.52
CA THR A 80 23.80 -32.45 -2.56
C THR A 80 23.01 -32.55 -1.26
N ASP A 81 23.25 -33.59 -0.46
CA ASP A 81 22.59 -33.77 0.84
C ASP A 81 22.79 -32.53 1.74
N GLN A 82 24.01 -31.97 1.74
CA GLN A 82 24.33 -30.76 2.48
C GLN A 82 23.50 -29.53 2.02
N GLN A 83 23.22 -29.41 0.72
CA GLN A 83 22.37 -28.32 0.22
C GLN A 83 20.90 -28.52 0.58
N SER A 84 20.41 -29.75 0.59
CA SER A 84 19.05 -30.07 1.05
C SER A 84 18.89 -29.73 2.54
N GLU A 85 19.83 -30.13 3.39
CA GLU A 85 19.84 -29.74 4.81
C GLU A 85 19.91 -28.21 4.97
N ARG A 86 20.71 -27.55 4.15
CA ARG A 86 20.84 -26.09 4.18
C ARG A 86 19.55 -25.37 3.76
N LEU A 87 18.78 -25.93 2.82
CA LEU A 87 17.46 -25.39 2.49
C LEU A 87 16.51 -25.47 3.70
N ASP A 88 16.49 -26.60 4.40
CA ASP A 88 15.68 -26.76 5.62
C ASP A 88 16.07 -25.77 6.71
N GLU A 89 17.37 -25.49 6.86
CA GLU A 89 17.86 -24.44 7.76
C GLU A 89 17.39 -23.05 7.36
N ILE A 90 17.37 -22.72 6.07
CA ILE A 90 16.87 -21.42 5.59
C ILE A 90 15.38 -21.27 5.89
N VAL A 91 14.58 -22.30 5.61
CA VAL A 91 13.14 -22.30 5.93
C VAL A 91 12.93 -22.12 7.43
N ARG A 92 13.64 -22.90 8.26
CA ARG A 92 13.57 -22.79 9.73
C ARG A 92 13.97 -21.40 10.22
N ALA A 93 15.00 -20.79 9.63
CA ALA A 93 15.45 -19.46 10.00
C ALA A 93 14.40 -18.38 9.69
N GLU A 94 13.66 -18.49 8.59
CA GLU A 94 12.57 -17.53 8.27
C GLU A 94 11.36 -17.71 9.21
N TYR A 95 11.04 -18.94 9.64
CA TYR A 95 10.05 -19.16 10.71
C TYR A 95 10.51 -18.57 12.06
N GLN A 96 11.76 -18.81 12.46
CA GLN A 96 12.32 -18.22 13.69
C GLN A 96 12.30 -16.69 13.64
N ARG A 97 12.59 -16.10 12.47
CA ARG A 97 12.48 -14.66 12.25
C ARG A 97 11.04 -14.18 12.45
N ALA A 98 10.05 -14.88 11.90
CA ALA A 98 8.64 -14.56 12.09
C ALA A 98 8.25 -14.57 13.59
N ASP A 99 8.67 -15.60 14.33
CA ASP A 99 8.44 -15.71 15.77
C ASP A 99 9.09 -14.56 16.56
N GLN A 100 10.34 -14.21 16.23
CA GLN A 100 11.05 -13.09 16.85
C GLN A 100 10.36 -11.75 16.60
N LEU A 101 9.83 -11.53 15.39
CA LEU A 101 9.09 -10.31 15.06
C LEU A 101 7.79 -10.21 15.86
N THR A 102 7.04 -11.30 15.98
CA THR A 102 5.82 -11.35 16.81
C THR A 102 6.15 -11.14 18.29
N GLN A 103 7.22 -11.75 18.80
CA GLN A 103 7.67 -11.57 20.18
C GLN A 103 8.07 -10.11 20.47
N SER A 104 8.83 -9.47 19.57
CA SER A 104 9.17 -8.06 19.69
C SER A 104 7.93 -7.16 19.69
N ALA A 105 6.90 -7.49 18.90
CA ALA A 105 5.63 -6.76 18.92
C ALA A 105 4.89 -6.90 20.26
N PHE A 106 4.90 -8.09 20.89
CA PHE A 106 4.35 -8.28 22.24
C PHE A 106 5.12 -7.49 23.30
N GLU A 107 6.44 -7.44 23.21
CA GLU A 107 7.28 -6.65 24.13
C GLU A 107 6.97 -5.16 24.03
N LYS A 108 6.81 -4.63 22.81
CA LYS A 108 6.36 -3.25 22.59
C LYS A 108 4.97 -3.01 23.18
N LEU A 109 4.04 -3.96 23.01
CA LEU A 109 2.68 -3.86 23.53
C LEU A 109 2.64 -3.78 25.06
N ASN A 110 3.59 -4.38 25.77
CA ASN A 110 3.66 -4.29 27.23
C ASN A 110 3.89 -2.87 27.75
N ASN A 111 4.54 -2.02 26.95
CA ASN A 111 4.79 -0.62 27.27
C ASN A 111 3.60 0.30 26.91
N VAL A 112 2.59 -0.22 26.22
CA VAL A 112 1.39 0.53 25.85
C VAL A 112 0.46 0.65 27.06
N PRO A 113 -0.12 1.83 27.33
CA PRO A 113 -1.15 2.00 28.35
C PRO A 113 -2.29 0.97 28.22
N ALA A 114 -2.80 0.48 29.35
CA ALA A 114 -3.95 -0.42 29.36
C ALA A 114 -5.20 0.28 28.79
N GLY A 115 -6.03 -0.49 28.08
CA GLY A 115 -7.26 0.00 27.45
C GLY A 115 -7.61 -0.79 26.18
N GLN A 116 -8.75 -0.46 25.58
CA GLN A 116 -9.32 -1.24 24.47
C GLN A 116 -8.41 -1.33 23.24
N TRP A 117 -7.61 -0.29 22.97
CA TRP A 117 -6.59 -0.31 21.92
C TRP A 117 -5.53 -1.39 22.14
N ARG A 118 -4.99 -1.49 23.36
CA ARG A 118 -4.01 -2.51 23.72
C ARG A 118 -4.62 -3.92 23.63
N ASP A 119 -5.86 -4.05 24.12
CA ASP A 119 -6.56 -5.34 24.14
C ASP A 119 -6.84 -5.84 22.72
N ALA A 120 -7.35 -4.98 21.82
CA ALA A 120 -7.55 -5.32 20.41
C ALA A 120 -6.24 -5.74 19.73
N ARG A 121 -5.14 -5.01 19.97
CA ARG A 121 -3.83 -5.38 19.42
C ARG A 121 -3.32 -6.71 19.97
N SER A 122 -3.56 -6.99 21.25
CA SER A 122 -3.22 -8.28 21.86
C SER A 122 -3.94 -9.45 21.18
N VAL A 123 -5.23 -9.29 20.84
CA VAL A 123 -6.00 -10.32 20.13
C VAL A 123 -5.36 -10.62 18.77
N LEU A 124 -5.03 -9.60 17.97
CA LEU A 124 -4.36 -9.78 16.68
C LEU A 124 -3.00 -10.47 16.82
N LEU A 125 -2.14 -10.01 17.74
CA LEU A 125 -0.83 -10.62 17.95
C LEU A 125 -0.92 -12.10 18.39
N ASN A 126 -1.95 -12.45 19.18
CA ASN A 126 -2.18 -13.84 19.58
C ASN A 126 -2.58 -14.72 18.39
N GLN A 127 -3.33 -14.18 17.43
CA GLN A 127 -3.66 -14.91 16.19
C GLN A 127 -2.43 -15.17 15.32
N TRP A 128 -1.44 -14.26 15.35
CA TRP A 128 -0.21 -14.35 14.56
C TRP A 128 0.96 -15.02 15.29
N LYS A 129 0.69 -15.65 16.43
CA LYS A 129 1.72 -16.27 17.26
C LYS A 129 2.34 -17.52 16.64
N THR A 130 1.58 -18.25 15.83
CA THR A 130 2.02 -19.52 15.25
C THR A 130 1.64 -19.62 13.79
N PHE A 131 2.63 -19.76 12.92
CA PHE A 131 2.43 -19.98 11.49
C PHE A 131 2.35 -21.49 11.20
N PRO A 132 1.42 -21.94 10.32
CA PRO A 132 1.40 -23.32 9.87
C PRO A 132 2.66 -23.63 9.07
N ILE A 133 3.08 -24.90 9.09
CA ILE A 133 4.17 -25.38 8.23
C ILE A 133 3.64 -25.46 6.79
N PHE A 134 4.32 -24.81 5.84
CA PHE A 134 4.01 -24.95 4.42
C PHE A 134 4.76 -26.12 3.79
N ASN A 135 4.24 -26.63 2.67
CA ASN A 135 4.84 -27.76 1.96
C ASN A 135 5.85 -27.27 0.92
N TYR A 136 7.08 -27.80 0.95
CA TYR A 136 8.06 -27.62 -0.11
C TYR A 136 8.81 -28.92 -0.41
N SER A 137 9.41 -29.01 -1.60
CA SER A 137 10.23 -30.15 -2.01
C SER A 137 11.31 -29.72 -3.01
N THR A 138 12.44 -30.41 -2.99
CA THR A 138 13.56 -30.20 -3.91
C THR A 138 13.43 -31.08 -5.14
N PHE A 139 13.74 -30.52 -6.30
CA PHE A 139 13.72 -31.24 -7.58
C PHE A 139 15.04 -31.01 -8.32
N VAL A 140 15.49 -32.05 -9.03
CA VAL A 140 16.66 -31.99 -9.91
C VAL A 140 16.17 -31.70 -11.33
N PHE A 141 16.85 -30.80 -12.02
CA PHE A 141 16.57 -30.54 -13.43
C PHE A 141 16.91 -31.77 -14.28
N THR A 142 15.87 -32.48 -14.74
CA THR A 142 15.97 -33.70 -15.56
C THR A 142 14.85 -33.71 -16.60
N THR A 143 14.92 -34.62 -17.58
CA THR A 143 13.87 -34.81 -18.59
C THR A 143 12.51 -35.19 -17.98
N GLU A 144 12.50 -35.80 -16.80
CA GLU A 144 11.28 -36.20 -16.08
C GLU A 144 10.74 -35.11 -15.15
N LEU A 145 11.38 -33.94 -15.08
CA LEU A 145 11.02 -32.87 -14.14
C LEU A 145 9.54 -32.50 -14.25
N ARG A 146 8.98 -32.39 -15.46
CA ARG A 146 7.58 -32.04 -15.65
C ARG A 146 6.64 -33.03 -14.97
N LYS A 147 6.85 -34.33 -15.21
CA LYS A 147 6.06 -35.40 -14.61
C LYS A 147 6.16 -35.36 -13.08
N GLN A 148 7.36 -35.14 -12.55
CA GLN A 148 7.58 -35.02 -11.10
C GLN A 148 6.84 -33.81 -10.50
N LEU A 149 6.86 -32.66 -11.17
CA LEU A 149 6.13 -31.47 -10.75
C LEU A 149 4.61 -31.68 -10.82
N ASP A 150 4.11 -32.30 -11.89
CA ASP A 150 2.68 -32.61 -12.05
C ASP A 150 2.19 -33.56 -10.95
N GLU A 151 2.95 -34.62 -10.65
CA GLU A 151 2.66 -35.53 -9.53
C GLU A 151 2.70 -34.80 -8.17
N TYR A 152 3.69 -33.93 -7.97
CA TYR A 152 3.81 -33.14 -6.76
C TYR A 152 2.66 -32.12 -6.60
N PHE A 153 2.13 -31.57 -7.68
CA PHE A 153 1.02 -30.61 -7.62
C PHE A 153 -0.36 -31.24 -7.78
N ALA A 154 -0.48 -32.54 -8.11
CA ALA A 154 -1.75 -33.21 -8.41
C ALA A 154 -2.86 -33.06 -7.34
N ASN A 155 -2.49 -32.94 -6.06
CA ASN A 155 -3.43 -32.80 -4.94
C ASN A 155 -3.43 -31.39 -4.31
N SER A 156 -2.77 -30.42 -4.94
CA SER A 156 -2.75 -29.04 -4.47
C SER A 156 -3.93 -28.27 -5.07
N HIS A 157 -4.48 -27.33 -4.31
CA HIS A 157 -5.55 -26.49 -4.81
C HIS A 157 -4.94 -25.47 -5.77
N PHE A 158 -5.22 -25.62 -7.06
CA PHE A 158 -4.99 -24.55 -8.02
C PHE A 158 -6.03 -23.47 -7.74
N PHE A 159 -5.58 -22.31 -7.28
CA PHE A 159 -6.42 -21.13 -7.25
C PHE A 159 -6.56 -20.67 -8.70
N GLN A 160 -7.73 -20.94 -9.28
CA GLN A 160 -8.10 -20.39 -10.56
C GLN A 160 -8.10 -18.87 -10.40
N ILE A 161 -7.24 -18.20 -11.16
CA ILE A 161 -7.26 -16.75 -11.28
C ILE A 161 -8.65 -16.43 -11.83
N GLN A 162 -9.53 -15.83 -11.02
CA GLN A 162 -10.73 -15.22 -11.57
C GLN A 162 -10.24 -14.25 -12.65
N GLU A 163 -10.77 -14.43 -13.86
CA GLU A 163 -10.41 -13.69 -15.07
C GLU A 163 -10.12 -12.23 -14.72
N GLU A 164 -8.96 -11.74 -15.21
CA GLU A 164 -8.63 -10.32 -15.18
C GLU A 164 -9.85 -9.56 -15.70
N ASP A 165 -10.46 -8.72 -14.85
CA ASP A 165 -11.48 -7.80 -15.34
C ASP A 165 -10.84 -7.06 -16.54
N ASN A 166 -11.44 -7.17 -17.72
CA ASN A 166 -10.91 -6.65 -18.99
C ASN A 166 -10.73 -5.11 -19.04
N TYR A 167 -10.75 -4.40 -17.91
CA TYR A 167 -10.50 -2.96 -17.85
C TYR A 167 -8.99 -2.69 -17.73
N GLN A 168 -8.48 -1.91 -18.68
CA GLN A 168 -7.09 -1.46 -18.66
C GLN A 168 -6.88 -0.48 -17.49
N ILE A 169 -5.94 -0.81 -16.60
CA ILE A 169 -5.44 0.09 -15.57
C ILE A 169 -4.22 0.86 -16.06
N SER A 170 -4.03 2.06 -15.52
CA SER A 170 -2.83 2.86 -15.79
C SER A 170 -1.58 2.20 -15.16
N THR A 171 -0.40 2.43 -15.73
CA THR A 171 0.87 2.10 -15.07
C THR A 171 1.44 3.26 -14.25
N LYS A 172 0.82 4.45 -14.34
CA LYS A 172 1.29 5.68 -13.73
C LYS A 172 0.27 6.24 -12.74
N PRO A 173 0.73 6.83 -11.62
CA PRO A 173 -0.14 7.50 -10.66
C PRO A 173 -0.73 8.80 -11.25
N PRO A 174 -1.80 9.37 -10.62
CA PRO A 174 -2.44 10.59 -11.09
C PRO A 174 -1.65 11.85 -10.71
N VAL A 175 -0.56 12.13 -11.46
CA VAL A 175 0.42 13.20 -11.16
C VAL A 175 -0.19 14.60 -11.05
N LEU A 176 -1.30 14.88 -11.73
CA LEU A 176 -1.96 16.20 -11.68
C LEU A 176 -2.84 16.40 -10.43
N HIS A 177 -3.22 15.31 -9.76
CA HIS A 177 -4.19 15.34 -8.67
C HIS A 177 -3.57 15.01 -7.32
N TRP A 178 -2.31 14.55 -7.30
CA TRP A 178 -1.63 14.12 -6.08
C TRP A 178 -0.13 14.40 -6.11
N THR A 179 0.39 14.81 -4.96
CA THR A 179 1.83 14.98 -4.68
C THR A 179 2.19 14.20 -3.42
N PRO A 180 3.43 13.71 -3.24
CA PRO A 180 3.78 12.99 -2.00
C PRO A 180 3.72 13.86 -0.73
N THR A 181 4.03 15.16 -0.87
CA THR A 181 3.99 16.15 0.22
C THR A 181 2.78 17.06 0.03
N PRO A 182 2.02 17.37 1.11
CA PRO A 182 0.90 18.30 1.03
C PRO A 182 1.36 19.69 0.55
N LEU A 183 0.50 20.39 -0.18
CA LEU A 183 0.74 21.78 -0.55
C LEU A 183 0.46 22.70 0.64
N ASP A 184 0.85 23.97 0.53
CA ASP A 184 0.44 24.96 1.53
C ASP A 184 -1.09 25.06 1.57
N GLY A 185 -1.67 25.01 2.78
CA GLY A 185 -3.11 24.97 3.00
C GLY A 185 -3.71 23.55 3.03
N ASP A 186 -2.96 22.52 2.63
CA ASP A 186 -3.41 21.12 2.73
C ASP A 186 -3.15 20.55 4.13
N LEU A 187 -4.12 19.81 4.66
CA LEU A 187 -3.88 18.83 5.72
C LEU A 187 -3.72 17.45 5.11
N GLN A 188 -2.73 16.69 5.58
CA GLN A 188 -2.53 15.31 5.17
C GLN A 188 -2.30 14.39 6.37
N LEU A 189 -3.01 13.27 6.36
CA LEU A 189 -2.88 12.19 7.33
C LEU A 189 -2.76 10.86 6.59
N ILE A 190 -1.78 10.04 6.97
CA ILE A 190 -1.58 8.71 6.38
C ILE A 190 -1.80 7.64 7.45
N PHE A 191 -2.52 6.57 7.07
CA PHE A 191 -2.38 5.27 7.71
C PHE A 191 -1.40 4.42 6.91
N ARG A 192 -0.35 3.92 7.55
CA ARG A 192 0.64 3.05 6.94
C ARG A 192 0.50 1.65 7.51
N LEU A 193 0.30 0.67 6.63
CA LEU A 193 0.34 -0.75 6.95
C LEU A 193 1.69 -1.30 6.54
N THR A 194 2.43 -1.84 7.52
CA THR A 194 3.74 -2.46 7.30
C THR A 194 3.66 -3.95 7.60
N PHE A 195 4.05 -4.79 6.64
CA PHE A 195 4.00 -6.25 6.73
C PHE A 195 5.41 -6.79 7.03
N PRO A 196 5.69 -7.27 8.27
CA PRO A 196 7.06 -7.55 8.70
C PRO A 196 7.67 -8.82 8.08
N ILE A 197 6.85 -9.72 7.53
CA ILE A 197 7.28 -10.97 6.88
C ILE A 197 7.16 -10.87 5.36
N ALA A 198 5.93 -10.70 4.86
CA ALA A 198 5.61 -10.49 3.46
C ALA A 198 4.27 -9.75 3.35
N GLY A 199 4.17 -8.81 2.41
CA GLY A 199 2.93 -8.09 2.14
C GLY A 199 1.96 -8.83 1.22
N PRO A 200 0.78 -8.23 0.95
CA PRO A 200 -0.22 -8.81 0.09
C PRO A 200 0.31 -8.92 -1.34
N ASN A 201 0.07 -10.07 -1.95
CA ASN A 201 0.41 -10.32 -3.35
C ASN A 201 -0.48 -9.49 -4.30
N ASP A 202 -0.18 -9.50 -5.60
CA ASP A 202 -0.93 -8.66 -6.57
C ASP A 202 -2.41 -8.99 -6.61
N PHE A 203 -2.77 -10.27 -6.50
CA PHE A 203 -4.16 -10.70 -6.43
C PHE A 203 -4.91 -10.06 -5.24
N ILE A 204 -4.33 -10.11 -4.05
CA ILE A 204 -4.95 -9.56 -2.82
C ILE A 204 -5.05 -8.03 -2.92
N PHE A 205 -4.00 -7.36 -3.38
CA PHE A 205 -4.02 -5.91 -3.54
C PHE A 205 -5.00 -5.44 -4.61
N ARG A 206 -5.15 -6.19 -5.71
CA ARG A 206 -6.20 -5.92 -6.72
C ARG A 206 -7.60 -6.13 -6.16
N ALA A 207 -7.81 -7.13 -5.30
CA ALA A 207 -9.09 -7.30 -4.61
C ALA A 207 -9.41 -6.09 -3.72
N LEU A 208 -8.42 -5.58 -3.01
CA LEU A 208 -8.52 -4.35 -2.23
C LEU A 208 -8.88 -3.14 -3.11
N CYS A 209 -8.15 -2.88 -4.21
CA CYS A 209 -8.45 -1.76 -5.10
C CYS A 209 -9.86 -1.85 -5.69
N ARG A 210 -10.30 -3.05 -6.09
CA ARG A 210 -11.67 -3.30 -6.57
C ARG A 210 -12.71 -2.94 -5.50
N LYS A 211 -12.49 -3.35 -4.24
CA LYS A 211 -13.39 -3.02 -3.14
C LYS A 211 -13.47 -1.51 -2.90
N LEU A 212 -12.33 -0.82 -2.96
CA LEU A 212 -12.27 0.63 -2.75
C LEU A 212 -12.91 1.44 -3.88
N ARG A 213 -12.97 0.90 -5.10
CA ARG A 213 -13.59 1.56 -6.26
C ARG A 213 -15.03 1.96 -5.98
N GLU A 214 -15.76 1.16 -5.21
CA GLU A 214 -17.16 1.40 -4.82
C GLU A 214 -17.36 2.68 -3.99
N ARG A 215 -16.27 3.29 -3.49
CA ARG A 215 -16.31 4.45 -2.59
C ARG A 215 -16.23 5.80 -3.29
N SER A 216 -16.06 5.84 -4.61
CA SER A 216 -15.92 7.08 -5.36
C SER A 216 -16.65 6.95 -6.70
N GLU A 217 -17.26 8.05 -7.15
CA GLU A 217 -17.89 8.11 -8.48
C GLU A 217 -16.85 8.10 -9.60
N HIS A 218 -15.67 8.67 -9.34
CA HIS A 218 -14.60 8.85 -10.32
C HIS A 218 -13.26 8.32 -9.78
N PRO A 219 -13.15 7.02 -9.51
CA PRO A 219 -11.91 6.42 -9.03
C PRO A 219 -10.87 6.34 -10.16
N TYR A 220 -9.62 6.61 -9.84
CA TYR A 220 -8.49 6.44 -10.75
C TYR A 220 -7.56 5.34 -10.23
N GLU A 221 -7.47 4.22 -10.94
CA GLU A 221 -6.61 3.09 -10.56
C GLU A 221 -5.37 2.97 -11.46
N TRP A 222 -4.25 2.62 -10.84
CA TRP A 222 -3.02 2.24 -11.53
C TRP A 222 -2.42 0.96 -10.96
N THR A 223 -1.25 0.56 -11.49
CA THR A 223 -0.58 -0.67 -11.12
C THR A 223 -0.31 -0.80 -9.62
N HIS A 224 -0.04 0.31 -8.94
CA HIS A 224 0.37 0.33 -7.55
C HIS A 224 -0.63 1.01 -6.61
N GLY A 225 -1.82 1.39 -7.07
CA GLY A 225 -2.74 2.08 -6.18
C GLY A 225 -4.03 2.55 -6.84
N ILE A 226 -4.83 3.24 -6.02
CA ILE A 226 -6.11 3.83 -6.40
C ILE A 226 -6.26 5.20 -5.73
N PHE A 227 -6.77 6.15 -6.48
CA PHE A 227 -7.10 7.49 -6.04
C PHE A 227 -8.63 7.65 -6.07
N LEU A 228 -9.18 8.09 -4.94
CA LEU A 228 -10.60 8.29 -4.72
C LEU A 228 -10.83 9.79 -4.55
N ASN A 229 -11.52 10.40 -5.52
CA ASN A 229 -11.85 11.81 -5.46
C ASN A 229 -13.21 12.00 -4.81
N ASN A 230 -13.22 12.19 -3.49
CA ASN A 230 -14.44 12.35 -2.70
C ASN A 230 -14.52 13.78 -2.16
N ASP A 231 -14.68 14.75 -3.05
CA ASP A 231 -14.66 16.18 -2.70
C ASP A 231 -15.50 16.47 -1.44
N PRO A 232 -14.94 17.14 -0.41
CA PRO A 232 -13.65 17.85 -0.41
C PRO A 232 -12.43 16.99 0.01
N VAL A 233 -12.60 15.69 0.29
CA VAL A 233 -11.55 14.79 0.79
C VAL A 233 -11.01 13.90 -0.33
N ARG A 234 -9.72 14.00 -0.59
CA ARG A 234 -9.01 13.15 -1.56
C ARG A 234 -8.34 12.00 -0.81
N ILE A 235 -8.62 10.76 -1.21
CA ILE A 235 -7.95 9.58 -0.64
C ILE A 235 -7.05 8.96 -1.69
N HIS A 236 -5.83 8.63 -1.31
CA HIS A 236 -4.83 8.00 -2.14
C HIS A 236 -4.33 6.74 -1.44
N VAL A 237 -4.62 5.57 -2.01
CA VAL A 237 -4.14 4.29 -1.50
C VAL A 237 -3.07 3.76 -2.43
N GLU A 238 -1.86 3.56 -1.90
CA GLU A 238 -0.70 3.14 -2.69
C GLU A 238 0.10 2.05 -1.99
N ARG A 239 0.54 1.07 -2.78
CA ARG A 239 1.56 0.11 -2.40
C ARG A 239 2.93 0.74 -2.63
N MET A 240 3.49 1.34 -1.57
CA MET A 240 4.80 1.98 -1.59
C MET A 240 5.95 0.99 -1.77
N SER A 241 5.76 -0.25 -1.33
CA SER A 241 6.70 -1.37 -1.54
C SER A 241 5.98 -2.70 -1.38
N GLU A 242 6.69 -3.81 -1.60
CA GLU A 242 6.20 -5.18 -1.40
C GLU A 242 5.56 -5.42 -0.02
N CYS A 243 6.00 -4.68 1.00
CA CYS A 243 5.62 -4.86 2.39
C CYS A 243 5.02 -3.59 3.01
N VAL A 244 4.65 -2.58 2.21
CA VAL A 244 4.08 -1.33 2.72
C VAL A 244 2.91 -0.87 1.85
N ILE A 245 1.77 -0.63 2.49
CA ILE A 245 0.61 0.04 1.90
C ILE A 245 0.37 1.32 2.69
N GLU A 246 0.16 2.43 1.98
CA GLU A 246 -0.23 3.71 2.56
C GLU A 246 -1.64 4.09 2.11
N ILE A 247 -2.45 4.55 3.06
CA ILE A 247 -3.75 5.16 2.85
C ILE A 247 -3.60 6.62 3.26
N ALA A 248 -3.43 7.51 2.31
CA ALA A 248 -3.28 8.93 2.56
C ALA A 248 -4.59 9.66 2.31
N SER A 249 -4.99 10.51 3.26
CA SER A 249 -6.09 11.46 3.10
C SER A 249 -5.54 12.86 2.97
N ARG A 250 -6.16 13.67 2.13
CA ARG A 250 -5.84 15.09 1.96
C ARG A 250 -7.10 15.93 1.86
N ILE A 251 -7.07 17.10 2.48
CA ILE A 251 -8.11 18.12 2.40
C ILE A 251 -7.45 19.49 2.30
N CYS A 252 -7.89 20.32 1.35
CA CYS A 252 -7.41 21.69 1.18
C CYS A 252 -8.27 22.62 2.05
N VAL A 253 -7.71 23.21 3.10
CA VAL A 253 -8.46 24.05 4.06
C VAL A 253 -8.98 25.32 3.39
N ASP A 254 -8.25 25.85 2.40
CA ASP A 254 -8.62 27.06 1.65
C ASP A 254 -9.84 26.84 0.73
N GLU A 255 -10.19 25.59 0.44
CA GLU A 255 -11.36 25.21 -0.38
C GLU A 255 -12.61 24.97 0.48
N LEU A 256 -12.50 25.02 1.81
CA LEU A 256 -13.60 24.75 2.73
C LEU A 256 -14.40 26.00 3.09
N GLU A 257 -15.67 25.81 3.43
CA GLU A 257 -16.49 26.85 4.03
C GLU A 257 -15.97 27.23 5.44
N ASP A 258 -16.26 28.45 5.91
CA ASP A 258 -15.72 29.00 7.17
C ASP A 258 -15.97 28.10 8.40
N ASN A 259 -17.10 27.40 8.45
CA ASN A 259 -17.43 26.45 9.53
C ASN A 259 -16.65 25.11 9.43
N GLN A 260 -16.24 24.72 8.22
CA GLN A 260 -15.51 23.48 7.95
C GLN A 260 -14.00 23.68 8.10
N SER A 261 -13.49 24.88 7.78
CA SER A 261 -12.08 25.22 7.84
C SER A 261 -11.52 25.27 9.28
N GLU A 262 -12.37 25.52 10.28
CA GLU A 262 -11.96 25.45 11.70
C GLU A 262 -11.63 24.03 12.16
N LYS A 263 -12.34 23.01 11.65
CA LYS A 263 -12.24 21.61 12.08
C LYS A 263 -12.26 20.63 10.88
N PRO A 264 -11.33 20.77 9.92
CA PRO A 264 -11.31 20.00 8.67
C PRO A 264 -11.21 18.48 8.90
N MET A 265 -10.57 18.04 9.99
CA MET A 265 -10.47 16.62 10.32
C MET A 265 -11.81 15.96 10.63
N LEU A 266 -12.87 16.71 10.96
CA LEU A 266 -14.23 16.15 11.07
C LEU A 266 -14.74 15.58 9.74
N LEU A 267 -14.30 16.15 8.61
CA LEU A 267 -14.61 15.67 7.28
C LEU A 267 -13.70 14.51 6.89
N VAL A 268 -12.41 14.56 7.24
CA VAL A 268 -11.42 13.55 6.85
C VAL A 268 -11.66 12.19 7.52
N TRP A 269 -11.91 12.17 8.83
CA TRP A 269 -11.98 10.93 9.61
C TRP A 269 -12.95 9.89 9.07
N PRO A 270 -14.21 10.23 8.73
CA PRO A 270 -15.16 9.27 8.17
C PRO A 270 -14.68 8.59 6.87
N TYR A 271 -14.12 9.34 5.92
CA TYR A 271 -13.60 8.77 4.68
C TYR A 271 -12.38 7.88 4.93
N GLN A 272 -11.42 8.38 5.72
CA GLN A 272 -10.19 7.67 6.03
C GLN A 272 -10.46 6.35 6.80
N ALA A 273 -11.36 6.39 7.78
CA ALA A 273 -11.77 5.22 8.55
C ALA A 273 -12.49 4.19 7.68
N ALA A 274 -13.39 4.63 6.81
CA ALA A 274 -14.14 3.74 5.94
C ALA A 274 -13.24 3.03 4.91
N VAL A 275 -12.21 3.72 4.39
CA VAL A 275 -11.19 3.11 3.53
C VAL A 275 -10.31 2.13 4.32
N LEU A 276 -9.85 2.51 5.52
CA LEU A 276 -9.07 1.62 6.39
C LEU A 276 -9.85 0.33 6.69
N ARG A 277 -11.13 0.43 7.05
CA ARG A 277 -11.99 -0.73 7.33
C ARG A 277 -12.03 -1.71 6.16
N ASP A 278 -12.25 -1.22 4.93
CA ASP A 278 -12.33 -2.10 3.75
C ASP A 278 -10.97 -2.73 3.42
N VAL A 279 -9.88 -1.98 3.59
CA VAL A 279 -8.52 -2.50 3.43
C VAL A 279 -8.27 -3.64 4.42
N LEU A 280 -8.62 -3.43 5.70
CA LEU A 280 -8.43 -4.43 6.74
C LEU A 280 -9.33 -5.64 6.56
N GLN A 281 -10.58 -5.46 6.13
CA GLN A 281 -11.47 -6.57 5.84
C GLN A 281 -10.86 -7.55 4.83
N ILE A 282 -10.28 -7.03 3.73
CA ILE A 282 -9.60 -7.88 2.73
C ILE A 282 -8.33 -8.52 3.31
N ILE A 283 -7.55 -7.79 4.11
CA ILE A 283 -6.32 -8.34 4.71
C ILE A 283 -6.64 -9.44 5.73
N GLU A 284 -7.69 -9.29 6.53
CA GLU A 284 -8.06 -10.21 7.61
C GLU A 284 -8.67 -11.52 7.11
N GLU A 285 -9.18 -11.57 5.87
CA GLU A 285 -9.47 -12.83 5.14
C GLU A 285 -8.21 -13.70 4.96
N HIS A 286 -7.02 -13.12 5.13
CA HIS A 286 -5.73 -13.77 5.10
C HIS A 286 -5.09 -13.77 6.48
N GLN A 287 -5.55 -14.66 7.36
CA GLN A 287 -5.21 -14.75 8.79
C GLN A 287 -3.73 -14.53 9.14
N TYR A 288 -2.79 -14.96 8.28
CA TYR A 288 -1.35 -14.91 8.56
C TYR A 288 -0.62 -13.73 7.88
N LEU A 289 -1.33 -12.83 7.18
CA LEU A 289 -0.79 -11.53 6.76
C LEU A 289 -0.71 -10.59 7.97
N ALA A 290 0.25 -10.85 8.86
CA ALA A 290 0.52 -9.99 10.00
C ALA A 290 0.92 -8.59 9.54
N TYR A 291 0.42 -7.56 10.24
CA TYR A 291 0.71 -6.16 9.92
C TYR A 291 0.89 -5.29 11.18
N ASN A 292 1.66 -4.22 11.02
CA ASN A 292 1.69 -3.07 11.92
C ASN A 292 0.89 -1.94 11.29
N LEU A 293 0.10 -1.24 12.09
CA LEU A 293 -0.69 -0.10 11.66
C LEU A 293 -0.14 1.16 12.32
N GLU A 294 0.24 2.11 11.48
CA GLU A 294 0.91 3.34 11.88
C GLU A 294 0.10 4.56 11.40
N ILE A 295 0.20 5.65 12.14
CA ILE A 295 -0.38 6.96 11.78
C ILE A 295 0.74 7.95 11.52
N VAL A 296 0.62 8.70 10.42
CA VAL A 296 1.63 9.66 9.97
C VAL A 296 0.97 11.03 9.75
N PRO A 297 0.90 11.87 10.79
CA PRO A 297 0.49 13.26 10.63
C PRO A 297 1.60 14.09 9.98
N PHE A 298 1.22 15.06 9.14
CA PHE A 298 2.15 15.97 8.48
C PHE A 298 2.22 17.36 9.13
N ASN A 299 3.43 17.94 9.16
CA ASN A 299 3.78 19.34 9.42
C ASN A 299 2.90 20.12 10.41
N VAL A 300 1.77 20.62 9.93
CA VAL A 300 0.80 21.47 10.63
C VAL A 300 0.24 20.87 11.92
N PHE A 301 0.27 19.55 12.06
CA PHE A 301 -0.14 18.86 13.28
C PHE A 301 0.88 18.96 14.43
N PHE A 302 2.11 19.45 14.20
CA PHE A 302 3.14 19.56 15.22
C PHE A 302 3.32 20.99 15.75
N GLU A 303 3.69 21.10 17.01
CA GLU A 303 4.10 22.33 17.68
C GLU A 303 5.35 22.08 18.54
N PRO A 304 6.52 22.68 18.22
CA PRO A 304 6.83 23.43 16.99
C PRO A 304 6.67 22.60 15.71
N LEU A 305 6.63 23.25 14.54
CA LEU A 305 6.52 22.57 13.24
C LEU A 305 7.63 21.53 13.06
N LEU A 306 7.26 20.38 12.52
CA LEU A 306 8.14 19.23 12.26
C LEU A 306 7.69 18.52 11.01
N GLU A 307 8.63 18.03 10.20
CA GLU A 307 8.28 17.10 9.12
C GLU A 307 7.49 15.89 9.62
N SER A 308 6.80 15.20 8.71
CA SER A 308 5.98 14.06 9.09
C SER A 308 6.74 13.02 9.91
N ARG A 309 6.04 12.39 10.85
CA ARG A 309 6.59 11.35 11.73
C ARG A 309 5.64 10.18 11.82
N VAL A 310 6.22 8.99 11.91
CA VAL A 310 5.49 7.72 11.98
C VAL A 310 5.28 7.37 13.45
N PHE A 311 4.04 7.07 13.81
CA PHE A 311 3.70 6.58 15.14
C PHE A 311 2.95 5.25 15.03
N ASP A 312 3.28 4.30 15.89
CA ASP A 312 2.44 3.11 16.08
C ASP A 312 1.04 3.57 16.53
N LEU A 313 -0.01 3.18 15.80
CA LEU A 313 -1.36 3.68 16.03
C LEU A 313 -1.89 3.27 17.41
N THR A 314 -1.60 2.04 17.83
CA THR A 314 -2.05 1.52 19.13
C THR A 314 -1.42 2.32 20.28
N LEU A 315 -0.11 2.53 20.24
CA LEU A 315 0.60 3.34 21.22
C LEU A 315 0.12 4.80 21.19
N PHE A 316 -0.03 5.36 20.00
CA PHE A 316 -0.50 6.73 19.80
C PHE A 316 -1.85 6.95 20.50
N MET A 317 -2.85 6.12 20.17
CA MET A 317 -4.22 6.29 20.68
C MET A 317 -4.30 6.01 22.17
N ALA A 318 -3.65 4.96 22.67
CA ALA A 318 -3.61 4.66 24.09
C ALA A 318 -2.96 5.79 24.90
N THR A 319 -1.89 6.40 24.37
CA THR A 319 -1.22 7.55 25.00
C THR A 319 -2.11 8.78 24.99
N ALA A 320 -2.73 9.08 23.83
CA ALA A 320 -3.66 10.19 23.68
C ALA A 320 -4.84 10.09 24.66
N LEU A 321 -5.42 8.90 24.82
CA LEU A 321 -6.53 8.67 25.74
C LEU A 321 -6.14 8.88 27.21
N LYS A 322 -5.00 8.32 27.62
CA LYS A 322 -4.51 8.35 29.00
C LYS A 322 -3.97 9.71 29.42
N HIS A 323 -3.20 10.36 28.54
CA HIS A 323 -2.43 11.56 28.88
C HIS A 323 -2.96 12.83 28.25
N LYS A 324 -3.94 12.73 27.34
CA LYS A 324 -4.50 13.87 26.57
C LYS A 324 -3.46 14.65 25.75
N LYS A 325 -2.25 14.10 25.59
CA LYS A 325 -1.19 14.64 24.74
C LYS A 325 -0.39 13.51 24.10
N VAL A 326 0.15 13.79 22.93
CA VAL A 326 1.13 12.96 22.24
C VAL A 326 2.21 13.89 21.69
N GLY A 327 3.46 13.46 21.70
CA GLY A 327 4.56 14.21 21.14
C GLY A 327 5.78 13.33 20.91
N CYS A 328 6.76 13.87 20.22
CA CYS A 328 8.04 13.22 19.99
C CYS A 328 9.19 14.19 20.28
N ARG A 329 10.38 13.65 20.52
CA ARG A 329 11.60 14.45 20.69
C ARG A 329 12.51 14.24 19.49
N VAL A 330 12.92 15.33 18.86
CA VAL A 330 13.82 15.35 17.70
C VAL A 330 14.86 16.43 17.95
N ASN A 331 16.15 16.09 17.85
CA ASN A 331 17.25 17.03 18.08
C ASN A 331 17.09 17.84 19.39
N ASP A 332 16.74 17.14 20.48
CA ASP A 332 16.45 17.71 21.80
C ASP A 332 15.26 18.67 21.92
N VAL A 333 14.51 18.88 20.84
CA VAL A 333 13.27 19.65 20.83
C VAL A 333 12.08 18.70 20.96
N THR A 334 11.17 19.01 21.88
CA THR A 334 9.88 18.31 21.98
C THR A 334 8.88 18.95 21.03
N HIS A 335 8.32 18.14 20.14
CA HIS A 335 7.25 18.50 19.23
C HIS A 335 5.97 17.82 19.69
N GLU A 336 5.02 18.61 20.18
CA GLU A 336 3.71 18.12 20.61
C GLU A 336 2.74 18.10 19.43
N ILE A 337 1.81 17.15 19.45
CA ILE A 337 0.76 17.05 18.45
C ILE A 337 -0.43 17.89 18.88
N LYS A 338 -0.92 18.72 17.96
CA LYS A 338 -2.13 19.52 18.12
C LYS A 338 -3.36 18.61 18.10
N MET A 339 -3.69 18.08 19.29
CA MET A 339 -4.76 17.10 19.46
C MET A 339 -6.12 17.62 19.03
N ASP A 340 -6.42 18.90 19.25
CA ASP A 340 -7.71 19.49 18.87
C ASP A 340 -7.87 19.65 17.35
N LEU A 341 -6.75 19.80 16.62
CA LEU A 341 -6.75 19.82 15.16
C LEU A 341 -6.88 18.40 14.60
N LEU A 342 -6.08 17.47 15.11
CA LEU A 342 -6.08 16.08 14.63
C LEU A 342 -7.34 15.31 15.04
N PHE A 343 -7.84 15.52 16.26
CA PHE A 343 -9.03 14.87 16.82
C PHE A 343 -10.02 15.89 17.40
N PRO A 344 -10.80 16.60 16.56
CA PRO A 344 -11.67 17.68 17.04
C PRO A 344 -12.79 17.25 17.99
N LYS A 345 -13.09 15.94 18.06
CA LYS A 345 -14.04 15.30 19.00
C LYS A 345 -13.34 14.54 20.14
N GLY A 346 -12.03 14.67 20.25
CA GLY A 346 -11.17 13.85 21.11
C GLY A 346 -10.76 12.51 20.47
N PRO A 347 -9.78 11.81 21.05
CA PRO A 347 -9.30 10.52 20.53
C PRO A 347 -10.37 9.43 20.59
N PHE A 348 -10.35 8.51 19.62
CA PHE A 348 -11.23 7.33 19.58
C PHE A 348 -10.96 6.41 20.77
N GLN A 349 -12.00 5.90 21.46
CA GLN A 349 -11.81 5.09 22.67
C GLN A 349 -11.30 3.67 22.35
N SER A 350 -11.63 3.17 21.17
CA SER A 350 -11.26 1.85 20.71
C SER A 350 -10.91 1.84 19.21
N PHE A 351 -10.32 0.73 18.75
CA PHE A 351 -10.10 0.52 17.32
C PHE A 351 -11.42 0.35 16.57
N GLU A 352 -12.40 -0.33 17.19
CA GLU A 352 -13.74 -0.50 16.61
C GLU A 352 -14.45 0.86 16.45
N ASP A 353 -14.30 1.77 17.41
CA ASP A 353 -14.89 3.12 17.34
C ASP A 353 -14.35 3.91 16.15
N LEU A 354 -13.08 3.72 15.80
CA LEU A 354 -12.48 4.31 14.61
C LEU A 354 -13.11 3.69 13.36
N LEU A 355 -13.19 2.36 13.28
CA LEU A 355 -13.70 1.66 12.10
C LEU A 355 -15.22 1.79 11.92
N SER A 356 -15.97 2.08 12.99
CA SER A 356 -17.42 2.30 12.98
C SER A 356 -17.82 3.68 12.46
N LEU A 357 -16.86 4.54 12.10
CA LEU A 357 -17.19 5.81 11.48
C LEU A 357 -17.84 5.58 10.10
N GLU A 358 -19.03 6.15 9.96
CA GLU A 358 -19.76 6.18 8.70
C GLU A 358 -19.49 7.51 8.00
N SER A 359 -19.13 7.42 6.71
CA SER A 359 -19.10 8.60 5.85
C SER A 359 -20.52 9.09 5.67
N ALA A 360 -20.79 10.34 6.03
CA ALA A 360 -22.04 11.01 5.70
C ALA A 360 -22.04 11.28 4.20
N VAL A 361 -22.37 10.27 3.38
CA VAL A 361 -22.72 10.49 1.98
C VAL A 361 -24.23 10.35 1.89
N GLU A 362 -24.93 11.45 2.12
CA GLU A 362 -26.10 11.72 1.31
C GLU A 362 -25.57 12.04 -0.08
N HIS A 363 -25.95 11.25 -1.08
CA HIS A 363 -25.73 11.61 -2.48
C HIS A 363 -26.40 12.97 -2.70
N VAL A 364 -25.61 14.05 -2.74
CA VAL A 364 -26.10 15.31 -3.26
C VAL A 364 -26.25 15.11 -4.75
N SER A 365 -27.46 14.72 -5.15
CA SER A 365 -27.91 14.78 -6.54
C SER A 365 -27.54 16.15 -7.07
N GLN A 366 -26.58 16.23 -7.99
CA GLN A 366 -26.38 17.47 -8.71
C GLN A 366 -27.71 17.86 -9.38
N PRO A 367 -28.12 19.14 -9.35
CA PRO A 367 -29.28 19.57 -10.10
C PRO A 367 -29.08 19.21 -11.57
N GLU A 368 -30.12 18.63 -12.19
CA GLU A 368 -30.10 18.16 -13.57
C GLU A 368 -29.45 19.19 -14.52
N PRO A 369 -28.66 18.75 -15.51
CA PRO A 369 -28.12 19.65 -16.50
C PRO A 369 -29.28 20.34 -17.23
N ILE A 370 -29.28 21.67 -17.20
CA ILE A 370 -30.24 22.50 -17.93
C ILE A 370 -30.17 22.07 -19.40
N PRO A 371 -31.30 21.72 -20.06
CA PRO A 371 -31.28 21.29 -21.45
C PRO A 371 -30.77 22.42 -22.34
N ASP A 372 -29.71 22.14 -23.11
CA ASP A 372 -29.26 22.99 -24.21
C ASP A 372 -30.37 23.12 -25.25
N LYS A 373 -31.22 24.13 -25.11
CA LYS A 373 -32.11 24.62 -26.16
C LYS A 373 -32.79 25.92 -25.74
N ILE A 374 -32.04 27.01 -25.72
CA ILE A 374 -32.62 28.31 -26.01
C ILE A 374 -31.70 29.09 -26.94
N ILE A 375 -32.05 29.09 -28.22
CA ILE A 375 -31.54 30.03 -29.21
C ILE A 375 -32.15 31.39 -28.87
N TYR A 376 -31.34 32.35 -28.45
CA TYR A 376 -31.70 33.76 -28.52
C TYR A 376 -30.78 34.44 -29.54
N GLU A 377 -31.39 34.89 -30.63
CA GLU A 377 -30.82 35.88 -31.54
C GLU A 377 -30.55 37.17 -30.76
N ALA A 378 -29.30 37.61 -30.74
CA ALA A 378 -28.93 38.89 -30.13
C ALA A 378 -29.17 40.04 -31.12
N PRO A 379 -29.80 41.15 -30.72
CA PRO A 379 -29.71 42.41 -31.47
C PRO A 379 -28.39 43.13 -31.12
N PRO A 380 -27.87 43.98 -32.01
CA PRO A 380 -26.54 44.59 -31.86
C PRO A 380 -26.57 45.71 -30.81
N ILE A 381 -25.60 45.72 -29.88
CA ILE A 381 -25.40 46.81 -28.92
C ILE A 381 -24.02 47.45 -29.16
N GLU A 382 -24.04 48.75 -29.39
CA GLU A 382 -22.91 49.67 -29.51
C GLU A 382 -22.12 49.85 -28.17
N PRO A 383 -20.86 50.30 -28.20
CA PRO A 383 -19.99 50.27 -27.03
C PRO A 383 -20.33 51.41 -26.06
N SER A 384 -20.75 51.08 -24.83
CA SER A 384 -20.80 52.04 -23.73
C SER A 384 -19.87 51.62 -22.60
N MET A 385 -19.03 52.57 -22.21
CA MET A 385 -18.07 52.48 -21.12
C MET A 385 -18.78 52.44 -19.77
N GLY A 386 -18.39 51.50 -18.91
CA GLY A 386 -18.87 51.43 -17.53
C GLY A 386 -18.52 50.13 -16.83
N LEU A 387 -17.23 49.93 -16.50
CA LEU A 387 -16.77 48.88 -15.59
C LEU A 387 -17.30 49.17 -14.18
N GLN A 388 -18.36 48.51 -13.76
CA GLN A 388 -18.63 48.26 -12.33
C GLN A 388 -18.35 46.79 -12.03
N VAL A 389 -17.31 46.58 -11.23
CA VAL A 389 -16.83 45.29 -10.76
C VAL A 389 -17.71 44.86 -9.58
N HIS A 390 -18.59 43.88 -9.78
CA HIS A 390 -19.04 43.03 -8.69
C HIS A 390 -18.00 41.92 -8.51
N HIS A 391 -17.47 41.80 -7.29
CA HIS A 391 -16.51 40.76 -6.91
C HIS A 391 -17.11 39.36 -6.99
N ASN A 392 -17.06 38.77 -8.19
CA ASN A 392 -17.01 37.32 -8.33
C ASN A 392 -15.62 36.88 -7.86
N ARG A 393 -15.54 36.24 -6.68
CA ARG A 393 -14.36 35.46 -6.30
C ARG A 393 -14.23 34.32 -7.30
N GLY A 394 -13.40 34.55 -8.31
CA GLY A 394 -13.17 33.62 -9.40
C GLY A 394 -12.64 32.29 -8.88
N ARG A 395 -13.26 31.21 -9.35
CA ARG A 395 -12.74 29.85 -9.33
C ARG A 395 -11.30 29.90 -9.85
N ARG A 396 -10.33 29.65 -8.96
CA ARG A 396 -8.91 29.58 -9.34
C ARG A 396 -8.71 28.31 -10.16
N VAL A 397 -8.74 28.43 -11.49
CA VAL A 397 -8.17 27.42 -12.37
C VAL A 397 -6.66 27.55 -12.27
N SER A 398 -6.03 26.68 -11.48
CA SER A 398 -4.58 26.52 -11.51
C SER A 398 -4.20 25.86 -12.83
N PHE A 399 -3.88 26.66 -13.84
CA PHE A 399 -2.98 26.17 -14.88
C PHE A 399 -1.64 25.96 -14.18
N GLY A 400 -1.22 24.70 -14.05
CA GLY A 400 0.12 24.38 -13.60
C GLY A 400 1.13 25.25 -14.36
N THR A 401 2.13 25.76 -13.64
CA THR A 401 3.13 26.69 -14.20
C THR A 401 3.82 26.03 -15.39
N ILE A 402 3.43 26.40 -16.62
CA ILE A 402 4.15 26.00 -17.83
C ILE A 402 5.42 26.86 -17.87
N LYS A 403 6.54 26.28 -17.45
CA LYS A 403 7.85 26.89 -17.59
C LYS A 403 8.22 26.82 -19.08
N MET A 404 7.99 27.91 -19.81
CA MET A 404 8.45 28.05 -21.18
C MET A 404 9.98 28.05 -21.17
N MET A 405 10.58 26.92 -21.57
CA MET A 405 12.01 26.82 -21.80
C MET A 405 12.34 27.59 -23.07
N SER A 406 12.92 28.78 -22.93
CA SER A 406 13.55 29.48 -24.04
C SER A 406 14.72 28.64 -24.55
N GLU A 407 14.70 28.32 -25.85
CA GLU A 407 15.77 27.61 -26.54
C GLU A 407 17.12 28.30 -26.32
N ALA A 408 17.97 27.67 -25.51
CA ALA A 408 19.41 27.83 -25.57
C ALA A 408 20.04 26.50 -25.14
N ALA A 409 20.66 25.83 -26.10
CA ALA A 409 21.29 24.53 -25.95
C ALA A 409 22.42 24.56 -24.89
N ILE A 410 22.22 23.84 -23.79
CA ILE A 410 23.29 23.38 -22.89
C ILE A 410 22.90 21.95 -22.47
N PRO A 411 23.79 20.95 -22.58
CA PRO A 411 23.46 19.58 -22.24
C PRO A 411 23.34 19.48 -20.71
N VAL A 412 22.12 19.27 -20.21
CA VAL A 412 21.85 19.07 -18.79
C VAL A 412 21.62 17.58 -18.58
N GLU A 413 22.52 16.98 -17.81
CA GLU A 413 22.36 15.65 -17.22
C GLU A 413 21.01 15.56 -16.49
N THR A 414 20.36 14.42 -16.69
CA THR A 414 18.95 14.13 -16.45
C THR A 414 18.46 14.44 -15.03
N GLU A 415 17.54 15.41 -14.89
CA GLU A 415 16.73 15.69 -13.68
C GLU A 415 15.91 14.47 -13.21
N VAL A 416 15.74 13.46 -14.06
CA VAL A 416 15.12 12.17 -13.72
C VAL A 416 15.98 11.38 -12.72
N ASP A 417 17.31 11.48 -12.81
CA ASP A 417 18.22 10.77 -11.92
C ASP A 417 18.22 11.41 -10.52
N GLN A 418 18.01 12.72 -10.42
CA GLN A 418 17.82 13.40 -9.14
C GLN A 418 16.48 13.06 -8.47
N TYR A 419 15.42 12.79 -9.24
CA TYR A 419 14.14 12.33 -8.71
C TYR A 419 14.24 10.92 -8.12
N VAL A 420 14.92 10.00 -8.82
CA VAL A 420 15.19 8.64 -8.34
C VAL A 420 16.16 8.65 -7.15
N ASP A 421 17.20 9.47 -7.18
CA ASP A 421 18.14 9.62 -6.06
C ASP A 421 17.49 10.22 -4.81
N ASN A 422 16.52 11.14 -4.96
CA ASN A 422 15.78 11.70 -3.83
C ASN A 422 14.77 10.70 -3.21
N LEU A 423 14.18 9.82 -4.04
CA LEU A 423 13.38 8.69 -3.58
C LEU A 423 14.23 7.63 -2.86
N LEU A 424 15.41 7.33 -3.40
CA LEU A 424 16.35 6.38 -2.80
C LEU A 424 16.97 6.93 -1.51
N LYS A 425 17.38 8.21 -1.46
CA LYS A 425 17.89 8.85 -0.23
C LYS A 425 16.85 8.90 0.88
N LYS A 426 15.57 9.19 0.58
CA LYS A 426 14.47 9.11 1.57
C LYS A 426 14.23 7.69 2.10
N SER A 427 14.54 6.65 1.32
CA SER A 427 14.46 5.26 1.80
C SER A 427 15.68 4.81 2.61
N ILE A 428 16.85 5.42 2.39
CA ILE A 428 18.10 5.11 3.10
C ILE A 428 18.18 5.84 4.45
N ASP A 429 17.69 7.07 4.56
CA ASP A 429 17.65 7.84 5.83
C ASP A 429 16.62 7.30 6.85
N MET A 430 15.76 6.36 6.46
CA MET A 430 14.83 5.69 7.39
C MET A 430 15.43 4.45 8.10
N LYS A 431 16.73 4.16 7.92
CA LYS A 431 17.42 3.03 8.58
C LYS A 431 18.29 3.39 9.79
N SER A 432 18.33 4.64 10.25
CA SER A 432 19.04 4.97 11.49
C SER A 432 18.11 5.57 12.53
N LEU A 433 17.75 4.74 13.53
CA LEU A 433 17.73 5.08 14.96
C LEU A 433 17.26 3.84 15.75
N TYR A 434 18.17 2.87 15.87
CA TYR A 434 18.28 2.04 17.05
C TYR A 434 19.52 2.51 17.80
N VAL A 435 19.37 3.14 18.96
CA VAL A 435 20.33 3.10 20.07
C VAL A 435 19.55 3.37 21.37
N ASP A 436 19.66 2.40 22.29
CA ASP A 436 19.38 2.33 23.74
C ASP A 436 18.03 2.78 24.33
#